data_AF-A0A7X2DAT4-F1
#
_entry.id   AF-A0A7X2DAT4-F1
#
_cell.length_a   1.000
_cell.length_b   1.000
_cell.length_c   1.000
_cell.angle_alpha   90.00
_cell.angle_beta   90.00
_cell.angle_gamma   90.00
#
_symmetry.space_group_name_H-M   'P 1'
#
loop_
_entity.id
_entity.type
_entity.pdbx_description
1 polymer ?
#
loop_
_entity_poly.entity_id
_entity_poly.type
_entity_poly.pdbx_seq_one_letter_code
_entity_poly.pdbx_strand_id
1 'polypeptide(L)'
;MKKTLLILLLVAVAASAQFRDVRGTTAHPLLKIGFGPRAAAMGNAYVGLAQDITALWWNPAGLNQLNTYEALISHHEWLRGIRDEFAALIWPQSPSNTFGFAVNFTSAVGIEHWDEQNQPYTGADSLVTAYEAMLVGSYTRLLGERFGVGASVKGLYENLNGPAGYGGAVDLSLHWKASPVFGLGLAVQNLGPGMFYPGGMYLFPMQAQIGVALTFEDVLYGTNFLLDVRLPFDNNVSVHAGAEVWPLEILAARIGFQSGPQTLGELNYLAGLTGGVGLLLGNYRVDYAIAPYAHLGLTH
;
A
#
# COMPACT_ATOMS: atom_id res chain seq x y z
N MET A 1 -9.33 28.86 10.07
CA MET A 1 -9.25 28.55 11.51
C MET A 1 -9.67 27.11 11.82
N LYS A 2 -10.91 26.67 11.59
CA LYS A 2 -11.34 25.28 11.91
C LYS A 2 -10.54 24.17 11.18
N LYS A 3 -10.21 24.39 9.90
CA LYS A 3 -9.42 23.43 9.08
C LYS A 3 -7.96 23.31 9.53
N THR A 4 -7.34 24.44 9.86
CA THR A 4 -5.98 24.50 10.41
C THR A 4 -5.90 23.82 11.78
N LEU A 5 -6.94 23.97 12.60
CA LEU A 5 -7.03 23.34 13.91
C LEU A 5 -7.14 21.81 13.81
N LEU A 6 -7.87 21.29 12.82
CA LEU A 6 -8.01 19.85 12.60
C LEU A 6 -6.70 19.21 12.13
N ILE A 7 -5.97 19.88 11.23
CA ILE A 7 -4.64 19.44 10.77
C ILE A 7 -3.64 19.45 11.92
N LEU A 8 -3.62 20.52 12.72
CA LEU A 8 -2.76 20.60 13.91
C LEU A 8 -3.12 19.56 14.96
N LEU A 9 -4.40 19.22 15.12
CA LEU A 9 -4.86 18.17 16.04
C LEU A 9 -4.43 16.78 15.55
N LEU A 10 -4.54 16.49 14.25
CA LEU A 10 -4.07 15.23 13.67
C LEU A 10 -2.56 15.07 13.79
N VAL A 11 -1.78 16.15 13.58
CA VAL A 11 -0.33 16.17 13.77
C VAL A 11 0.04 16.01 15.24
N ALA A 12 -0.69 16.64 16.16
CA ALA A 12 -0.46 16.52 17.60
C ALA A 12 -0.79 15.13 18.16
N VAL A 13 -1.84 14.47 17.63
CA VAL A 13 -2.19 13.08 17.97
C VAL A 13 -1.13 12.10 17.44
N ALA A 14 -0.60 12.35 16.24
CA ALA A 14 0.51 11.56 15.70
C ALA A 14 1.81 11.75 16.51
N ALA A 15 2.05 12.96 17.04
CA ALA A 15 3.23 13.29 17.85
C ALA A 15 3.15 12.79 19.31
N SER A 16 1.94 12.55 19.84
CA SER A 16 1.72 12.05 21.21
C SER A 16 1.59 10.52 21.30
N ALA A 17 1.58 9.82 20.17
CA ALA A 17 1.75 8.37 20.14
C ALA A 17 3.15 8.03 20.65
N GLN A 18 3.23 7.64 21.93
CA GLN A 18 4.43 7.03 22.47
C GLN A 18 4.70 5.76 21.65
N PHE A 19 5.72 5.79 20.77
CA PHE A 19 6.24 4.61 20.09
C PHE A 19 6.83 3.68 21.15
N ARG A 20 5.99 2.82 21.74
CA ARG A 20 6.48 1.63 22.43
C ARG A 20 7.13 0.76 21.37
N ASP A 21 8.22 0.08 21.71
CA ASP A 21 8.82 -0.90 20.81
C ASP A 21 7.92 -2.15 20.74
N VAL A 22 6.84 -2.03 19.97
CA VAL A 22 5.84 -3.08 19.66
C VAL A 22 6.11 -3.69 18.28
N ARG A 23 7.36 -3.64 17.82
CA ARG A 23 7.77 -4.27 16.55
C ARG A 23 7.48 -5.76 16.61
N GLY A 24 6.82 -6.26 15.57
CA GLY A 24 6.50 -7.68 15.42
C GLY A 24 5.35 -8.18 16.31
N THR A 25 4.60 -7.31 16.99
CA THR A 25 3.46 -7.73 17.83
C THR A 25 2.10 -7.55 17.15
N THR A 26 2.07 -7.01 15.92
CA THR A 26 0.83 -6.82 15.14
C THR A 26 0.50 -8.06 14.31
N ALA A 27 -0.78 -8.38 14.18
CA ALA A 27 -1.26 -9.42 13.27
C ALA A 27 -1.35 -8.94 11.82
N HIS A 28 -1.42 -9.89 10.89
CA HIS A 28 -1.61 -9.66 9.45
C HIS A 28 -0.55 -8.71 8.85
N PRO A 29 0.75 -9.08 8.92
CA PRO A 29 1.86 -8.23 8.48
C PRO A 29 1.82 -7.88 6.99
N LEU A 30 1.06 -8.63 6.17
CA LEU A 30 0.86 -8.34 4.75
C LEU A 30 0.15 -7.01 4.51
N LEU A 31 -0.57 -6.46 5.49
CA LEU A 31 -1.11 -5.10 5.42
C LEU A 31 -0.03 -4.01 5.26
N LYS A 32 1.25 -4.35 5.44
CA LYS A 32 2.40 -3.47 5.23
C LYS A 32 2.98 -3.57 3.81
N ILE A 33 2.60 -4.58 3.05
CA ILE A 33 3.10 -4.79 1.68
C ILE A 33 2.32 -3.87 0.73
N GLY A 34 3.04 -3.16 -0.12
CA GLY A 34 2.44 -2.25 -1.09
C GLY A 34 1.83 -3.00 -2.27
N PHE A 35 0.67 -2.57 -2.76
CA PHE A 35 0.09 -3.09 -4.00
C PHE A 35 0.29 -2.14 -5.19
N GLY A 36 0.44 -2.73 -6.37
CA GLY A 36 0.52 -2.00 -7.64
C GLY A 36 1.96 -1.83 -8.14
N PRO A 37 2.33 -2.41 -9.30
CA PRO A 37 3.69 -2.32 -9.83
C PRO A 37 4.13 -0.87 -10.06
N ARG A 38 3.23 0.01 -10.52
CA ARG A 38 3.55 1.44 -10.70
C ARG A 38 4.00 2.10 -9.40
N ALA A 39 3.28 1.88 -8.30
CA ALA A 39 3.64 2.42 -6.99
C ALA A 39 4.93 1.78 -6.45
N ALA A 40 5.06 0.45 -6.57
CA ALA A 40 6.25 -0.29 -6.15
C ALA A 40 7.52 0.20 -6.86
N ALA A 41 7.45 0.44 -8.17
CA ALA A 41 8.53 0.98 -8.98
C ALA A 41 8.96 2.42 -8.61
N MET A 42 8.09 3.17 -7.93
CA MET A 42 8.33 4.54 -7.46
C MET A 42 8.61 4.59 -5.95
N GLY A 43 9.26 3.55 -5.42
CA GLY A 43 9.63 3.46 -4.02
C GLY A 43 8.44 3.36 -3.08
N ASN A 44 7.27 2.99 -3.59
CA ASN A 44 5.99 3.03 -2.87
C ASN A 44 5.63 4.43 -2.34
N ALA A 45 6.15 5.51 -2.95
CA ALA A 45 5.70 6.88 -2.71
C ALA A 45 4.52 7.14 -3.65
N TYR A 46 3.29 7.08 -3.15
CA TYR A 46 2.09 7.16 -3.99
C TYR A 46 0.92 7.92 -3.35
N VAL A 47 1.02 8.27 -2.07
CA VAL A 47 -0.06 8.90 -1.30
C VAL A 47 -0.43 10.27 -1.86
N GLY A 48 0.57 11.05 -2.29
CA GLY A 48 0.35 12.36 -2.93
C GLY A 48 -0.18 12.29 -4.37
N LEU A 49 0.19 11.24 -5.11
CA LEU A 49 -0.18 11.08 -6.53
C LEU A 49 -1.56 10.43 -6.69
N ALA A 50 -1.72 9.21 -6.16
CA ALA A 50 -3.00 8.49 -6.07
C ALA A 50 -3.86 8.53 -7.35
N GLN A 51 -3.23 8.31 -8.51
CA GLN A 51 -3.79 8.64 -9.83
C GLN A 51 -4.13 7.40 -10.68
N ASP A 52 -4.30 6.25 -10.05
CA ASP A 52 -4.88 5.05 -10.69
C ASP A 52 -5.57 4.18 -9.65
N ILE A 53 -6.17 3.08 -10.12
CA ILE A 53 -6.90 2.12 -9.32
C ILE A 53 -6.16 1.60 -8.07
N THR A 54 -4.82 1.62 -8.05
CA THR A 54 -4.04 1.22 -6.86
C THR A 54 -4.17 2.22 -5.70
N ALA A 55 -4.74 3.41 -5.96
CA ALA A 55 -5.13 4.36 -4.92
C ALA A 55 -6.11 3.76 -3.90
N LEU A 56 -6.85 2.69 -4.24
CA LEU A 56 -7.64 1.90 -3.29
C LEU A 56 -6.81 1.43 -2.09
N TRP A 57 -5.53 1.12 -2.31
CA TRP A 57 -4.57 0.77 -1.28
C TRP A 57 -3.92 2.00 -0.67
N TRP A 58 -3.36 2.89 -1.48
CA TRP A 58 -2.47 3.95 -1.01
C TRP A 58 -3.19 5.18 -0.43
N ASN A 59 -4.21 5.66 -1.13
CA ASN A 59 -4.96 6.86 -0.74
C ASN A 59 -6.33 6.88 -1.44
N PRO A 60 -7.38 6.31 -0.81
CA PRO A 60 -8.72 6.22 -1.40
C PRO A 60 -9.31 7.57 -1.83
N ALA A 61 -8.91 8.69 -1.21
CA ALA A 61 -9.36 10.03 -1.58
C ALA A 61 -8.91 10.45 -3.00
N GLY A 62 -7.83 9.84 -3.51
CA GLY A 62 -7.33 10.05 -4.86
C GLY A 62 -8.18 9.40 -5.95
N LEU A 63 -9.09 8.47 -5.63
CA LEU A 63 -9.94 7.80 -6.61
C LEU A 63 -10.87 8.75 -7.37
N ASN A 64 -11.15 9.95 -6.86
CA ASN A 64 -11.91 10.97 -7.61
C ASN A 64 -11.14 11.50 -8.84
N GLN A 65 -9.85 11.21 -8.97
CA GLN A 65 -9.09 11.53 -10.17
C GLN A 65 -9.45 10.60 -11.34
N LEU A 66 -10.11 9.47 -11.04
CA LEU A 66 -10.49 8.46 -12.01
C LEU A 66 -11.95 8.65 -12.40
N ASN A 67 -12.17 9.04 -13.65
CA ASN A 67 -13.49 9.35 -14.19
C ASN A 67 -14.02 8.27 -15.13
N THR A 68 -13.30 7.15 -15.24
CA THR A 68 -13.62 6.01 -16.11
C THR A 68 -13.73 4.73 -15.29
N TYR A 69 -14.48 3.76 -15.80
CA TYR A 69 -14.46 2.41 -15.26
C TYR A 69 -13.11 1.78 -15.57
N GLU A 70 -12.43 1.28 -14.54
CA GLU A 70 -11.17 0.55 -14.67
C GLU A 70 -11.25 -0.74 -13.87
N ALA A 71 -10.53 -1.74 -14.34
CA ALA A 71 -10.30 -2.98 -13.63
C ALA A 71 -8.79 -3.26 -13.63
N LEU A 72 -8.30 -3.85 -12.54
CA LEU A 72 -6.92 -4.27 -12.37
C LEU A 72 -6.90 -5.72 -11.96
N ILE A 73 -5.96 -6.47 -12.54
CA ILE A 73 -5.44 -7.71 -11.97
C ILE A 73 -3.93 -7.54 -11.82
N SER A 74 -3.37 -8.04 -10.73
CA SER A 74 -1.95 -7.97 -10.44
C SER A 74 -1.51 -9.22 -9.71
N HIS A 75 -0.36 -9.74 -10.13
CA HIS A 75 0.39 -10.77 -9.44
C HIS A 75 1.62 -10.11 -8.80
N HIS A 76 2.03 -10.61 -7.64
CA HIS A 76 3.21 -10.15 -6.93
C HIS A 76 3.95 -11.36 -6.36
N GLU A 77 5.17 -11.60 -6.82
CA GLU A 77 6.04 -12.62 -6.25
C GLU A 77 6.89 -11.96 -5.17
N TRP A 78 6.59 -12.33 -3.92
CA TRP A 78 7.31 -11.86 -2.75
C TRP A 78 8.37 -12.88 -2.32
N LEU A 79 9.00 -12.61 -1.18
CA LEU A 79 10.10 -13.41 -0.66
C LEU A 79 9.60 -14.79 -0.19
N ARG A 80 10.42 -15.82 -0.40
CA ARG A 80 10.23 -17.17 0.17
C ARG A 80 8.89 -17.83 -0.19
N GLY A 81 8.42 -17.65 -1.43
CA GLY A 81 7.20 -18.31 -1.92
C GLY A 81 5.91 -17.70 -1.42
N ILE A 82 5.97 -16.48 -0.87
CA ILE A 82 4.80 -15.64 -0.61
C ILE A 82 4.36 -15.02 -1.94
N ARG A 83 3.08 -15.14 -2.26
CA ARG A 83 2.49 -14.62 -3.51
C ARG A 83 1.19 -13.90 -3.22
N ASP A 84 1.06 -12.68 -3.74
CA ASP A 84 -0.16 -11.90 -3.65
C ASP A 84 -0.86 -11.83 -5.01
N GLU A 85 -2.14 -12.16 -5.02
CA GLU A 85 -3.04 -11.92 -6.13
C GLU A 85 -3.97 -10.77 -5.76
N PHE A 86 -4.03 -9.75 -6.59
CA PHE A 86 -4.87 -8.56 -6.36
C PHE A 86 -5.78 -8.35 -7.55
N ALA A 87 -7.06 -8.13 -7.28
CA ALA A 87 -8.01 -7.67 -8.29
C ALA A 87 -8.81 -6.50 -7.76
N ALA A 88 -9.05 -5.51 -8.61
CA ALA A 88 -9.82 -4.34 -8.23
C ALA A 88 -10.69 -3.83 -9.37
N LEU A 89 -11.73 -3.08 -8.99
CA LEU A 89 -12.62 -2.39 -9.88
C LEU A 89 -12.96 -1.01 -9.31
N ILE A 90 -13.04 -0.01 -10.19
CA ILE A 90 -13.55 1.32 -9.84
C ILE A 90 -14.85 1.60 -10.58
N TRP A 91 -15.74 2.28 -9.87
CA TRP A 91 -17.03 2.72 -10.36
C TRP A 91 -17.20 4.21 -10.07
N PRO A 92 -16.84 5.10 -11.02
CA PRO A 92 -17.14 6.52 -10.92
C PRO A 92 -18.65 6.73 -11.08
N GLN A 93 -19.35 6.93 -9.97
CA GLN A 93 -20.81 7.15 -9.97
C GLN A 93 -21.16 8.53 -10.52
N SER A 94 -20.35 9.53 -10.21
CA SER A 94 -20.48 10.90 -10.72
C SER A 94 -19.11 11.58 -10.74
N PRO A 95 -18.97 12.79 -11.33
CA PRO A 95 -17.70 13.54 -11.31
C PRO A 95 -17.16 13.88 -9.92
N SER A 96 -17.92 13.60 -8.87
CA SER A 96 -17.60 13.91 -7.48
C SER A 96 -17.75 12.74 -6.54
N ASN A 97 -18.14 11.56 -7.02
CA ASN A 97 -18.35 10.38 -6.20
C ASN A 97 -17.82 9.15 -6.95
N THR A 98 -16.90 8.44 -6.32
CA THR A 98 -16.31 7.21 -6.87
C THR A 98 -16.35 6.12 -5.82
N PHE A 99 -16.82 4.94 -6.22
CA PHE A 99 -16.67 3.72 -5.46
C PHE A 99 -15.49 2.92 -6.01
N GLY A 100 -14.86 2.14 -5.15
CA GLY A 100 -13.97 1.10 -5.63
C GLY A 100 -13.99 -0.12 -4.73
N PHE A 101 -13.64 -1.24 -5.32
CA PHE A 101 -13.70 -2.55 -4.70
C PHE A 101 -12.41 -3.27 -5.02
N ALA A 102 -11.84 -3.93 -4.02
CA ALA A 102 -10.65 -4.75 -4.22
C ALA A 102 -10.76 -6.06 -3.46
N VAL A 103 -10.11 -7.07 -4.00
CA VAL A 103 -9.84 -8.32 -3.32
C VAL A 103 -8.35 -8.59 -3.40
N ASN A 104 -7.80 -9.09 -2.30
CA ASN A 104 -6.45 -9.58 -2.25
C ASN A 104 -6.46 -10.98 -1.66
N PHE A 105 -5.68 -11.87 -2.25
CA PHE A 105 -5.44 -13.20 -1.74
C PHE A 105 -3.95 -13.43 -1.70
N THR A 106 -3.45 -13.83 -0.53
CA THR A 106 -2.05 -14.19 -0.37
C THR A 106 -1.92 -15.65 0.01
N SER A 107 -0.93 -16.29 -0.58
CA SER A 107 -0.50 -17.63 -0.19
C SER A 107 0.98 -17.63 0.15
N ALA A 108 1.34 -18.40 1.17
CA ALA A 108 2.73 -18.65 1.54
C ALA A 108 2.93 -20.15 1.67
N VAL A 109 3.76 -20.72 0.80
CA VAL A 109 3.99 -22.17 0.70
C VAL A 109 5.37 -22.56 1.24
N GLY A 110 5.51 -23.80 1.68
CA GLY A 110 6.81 -24.34 2.08
C GLY A 110 7.30 -23.81 3.43
N ILE A 111 6.37 -23.44 4.31
CA ILE A 111 6.69 -23.05 5.69
C ILE A 111 6.99 -24.33 6.48
N GLU A 112 8.13 -24.37 7.17
CA GLU A 112 8.46 -25.50 8.04
C GLU A 112 7.48 -25.60 9.20
N HIS A 113 6.98 -26.81 9.46
CA HIS A 113 6.05 -27.08 10.55
C HIS A 113 6.80 -27.55 11.79
N TRP A 114 6.61 -26.85 12.91
CA TRP A 114 7.26 -27.13 14.18
C TRP A 114 6.22 -27.35 15.28
N ASP A 115 6.49 -28.28 16.19
CA ASP A 115 5.63 -28.52 17.35
C ASP A 115 5.95 -27.61 18.55
N GLU A 116 5.16 -27.74 19.61
CA GLU A 116 5.31 -26.96 20.85
C GLU A 116 6.64 -27.26 21.60
N GLN A 117 7.32 -28.35 21.25
CA GLN A 117 8.65 -28.73 21.78
C GLN A 117 9.78 -28.30 20.83
N ASN A 118 9.49 -27.49 19.83
CA ASN A 118 10.42 -27.01 18.82
C ASN A 118 11.11 -28.17 18.09
N GLN A 119 10.35 -29.22 17.76
CA GLN A 119 10.75 -30.29 16.84
C GLN A 119 10.05 -30.12 15.49
N PRO A 120 10.75 -30.33 14.37
CA PRO A 120 10.13 -30.25 13.06
C PRO A 120 9.28 -31.50 12.80
N TYR A 121 8.10 -31.31 12.21
CA TYR A 121 7.32 -32.42 11.67
C TYR A 121 8.09 -33.05 10.49
N THR A 122 7.89 -34.36 10.29
CA THR A 122 8.56 -35.11 9.22
C THR A 122 7.54 -35.77 8.29
N GLY A 123 7.96 -36.15 7.08
CA GLY A 123 7.09 -36.77 6.09
C GLY A 123 6.11 -35.77 5.47
N ALA A 124 4.86 -36.19 5.28
CA ALA A 124 3.84 -35.41 4.56
C ALA A 124 3.46 -34.09 5.26
N ASP A 125 3.64 -33.99 6.58
CA ASP A 125 3.25 -32.84 7.39
C ASP A 125 4.41 -31.87 7.69
N SER A 126 5.57 -32.07 7.03
CA SER A 126 6.77 -31.26 7.25
C SER A 126 6.64 -29.81 6.76
N LEU A 127 5.73 -29.57 5.81
CA LEU A 127 5.52 -28.26 5.20
C LEU A 127 4.05 -27.86 5.28
N VAL A 128 3.82 -26.59 5.59
CA VAL A 128 2.47 -26.03 5.70
C VAL A 128 2.30 -24.86 4.74
N THR A 129 1.03 -24.58 4.42
CA THR A 129 0.64 -23.44 3.60
C THR A 129 -0.22 -22.51 4.42
N ALA A 130 0.12 -21.23 4.41
CA ALA A 130 -0.68 -20.17 4.99
C ALA A 130 -1.47 -19.44 3.90
N TYR A 131 -2.67 -19.00 4.25
CA TYR A 131 -3.55 -18.24 3.36
C TYR A 131 -4.09 -17.01 4.07
N GLU A 132 -4.07 -15.89 3.36
CA GLU A 132 -4.65 -14.62 3.79
C GLU A 132 -5.60 -14.11 2.71
N ALA A 133 -6.70 -13.48 3.12
CA ALA A 133 -7.63 -12.87 2.19
C ALA A 133 -8.13 -11.55 2.76
N MET A 134 -8.26 -10.57 1.87
CA MET A 134 -8.78 -9.26 2.19
C MET A 134 -9.80 -8.81 1.15
N LEU A 135 -10.92 -8.29 1.61
CA LEU A 135 -11.91 -7.58 0.80
C LEU A 135 -11.90 -6.11 1.18
N VAL A 136 -11.90 -5.21 0.20
CA VAL A 136 -11.92 -3.76 0.42
C VAL A 136 -13.08 -3.15 -0.34
N GLY A 137 -13.84 -2.30 0.35
CA GLY A 137 -14.83 -1.41 -0.25
C GLY A 137 -14.50 0.03 0.09
N SER A 138 -14.40 0.88 -0.91
CA SER A 138 -14.02 2.28 -0.77
C SER A 138 -15.08 3.20 -1.34
N TYR A 139 -15.27 4.33 -0.67
CA TYR A 139 -16.05 5.44 -1.17
C TYR A 139 -15.24 6.72 -1.03
N THR A 140 -15.28 7.53 -2.07
CA THR A 140 -14.66 8.83 -2.08
C THR A 140 -15.60 9.90 -2.60
N ARG A 141 -15.36 11.13 -2.13
CA ARG A 141 -16.10 12.30 -2.54
C ARG A 141 -15.17 13.48 -2.82
N LEU A 142 -15.35 14.12 -3.96
CA LEU A 142 -14.70 15.39 -4.29
C LEU A 142 -15.51 16.55 -3.68
N LEU A 143 -14.85 17.37 -2.88
CA LEU A 143 -15.38 18.59 -2.27
C LEU A 143 -14.84 19.80 -3.02
N GLY A 144 -15.72 20.50 -3.73
CA GLY A 144 -15.31 21.53 -4.69
C GLY A 144 -14.64 20.88 -5.89
N GLU A 145 -13.52 21.44 -6.34
CA GLU A 145 -12.80 20.97 -7.54
C GLU A 145 -11.45 20.30 -7.23
N ARG A 146 -10.98 20.37 -5.98
CA ARG A 146 -9.57 20.10 -5.65
C ARG A 146 -9.36 19.22 -4.42
N PHE A 147 -10.40 19.00 -3.61
CA PHE A 147 -10.23 18.35 -2.30
C PHE A 147 -11.03 17.06 -2.24
N GLY A 148 -10.35 15.92 -2.38
CA GLY A 148 -10.91 14.60 -2.20
C GLY A 148 -10.91 14.18 -0.72
N VAL A 149 -11.98 13.53 -0.30
CA VAL A 149 -12.04 12.77 0.96
C VAL A 149 -12.40 11.33 0.65
N GLY A 150 -11.77 10.37 1.31
CA GLY A 150 -11.97 8.95 1.03
C GLY A 150 -11.97 8.12 2.30
N ALA A 151 -12.79 7.08 2.30
CA ALA A 151 -12.80 6.07 3.35
C ALA A 151 -12.89 4.68 2.73
N SER A 152 -12.24 3.71 3.36
CA SER A 152 -12.34 2.29 3.00
C SER A 152 -12.70 1.45 4.21
N VAL A 153 -13.45 0.37 3.97
CA VAL A 153 -13.65 -0.71 4.93
C VAL A 153 -12.98 -1.96 4.41
N LYS A 154 -12.26 -2.66 5.28
CA LYS A 154 -11.54 -3.89 4.99
C LYS A 154 -12.11 -5.04 5.82
N GLY A 155 -12.40 -6.16 5.18
CA GLY A 155 -12.65 -7.44 5.83
C GLY A 155 -11.44 -8.34 5.64
N LEU A 156 -10.96 -8.95 6.73
CA LEU A 156 -9.69 -9.67 6.77
C LEU A 156 -9.91 -11.10 7.27
N TYR A 157 -9.21 -12.03 6.64
CA TYR A 157 -9.16 -13.44 6.98
C TYR A 157 -7.72 -13.92 6.92
N GLU A 158 -7.29 -14.69 7.91
CA GLU A 158 -5.96 -15.29 7.95
C GLU A 158 -6.06 -16.72 8.47
N ASN A 159 -5.34 -17.65 7.85
CA ASN A 159 -5.14 -19.01 8.32
C ASN A 159 -3.68 -19.40 8.19
N LEU A 160 -3.00 -19.50 9.33
CA LEU A 160 -1.58 -19.86 9.44
C LEU A 160 -1.39 -21.32 9.85
N ASN A 161 -2.09 -22.25 9.19
CA ASN A 161 -2.09 -23.67 9.55
C ASN A 161 -2.57 -23.92 10.98
N GLY A 162 -3.73 -23.34 11.32
CA GLY A 162 -4.30 -23.39 12.66
C GLY A 162 -5.71 -22.80 12.69
N PRO A 163 -6.18 -22.30 13.84
CA PRO A 163 -7.46 -21.63 13.89
C PRO A 163 -7.41 -20.32 13.08
N ALA A 164 -8.40 -20.15 12.20
CA ALA A 164 -8.51 -18.94 11.40
C ALA A 164 -8.73 -17.69 12.28
N GLY A 165 -8.08 -16.60 11.88
CA GLY A 165 -8.32 -15.27 12.38
C GLY A 165 -9.31 -14.50 11.50
N TYR A 166 -10.06 -13.59 12.11
CA TYR A 166 -10.96 -12.66 11.41
C TYR A 166 -10.80 -11.24 11.94
N GLY A 167 -10.96 -10.26 11.06
CA GLY A 167 -10.77 -8.88 11.44
C GLY A 167 -11.43 -7.90 10.49
N GLY A 168 -11.57 -6.66 10.97
CA GLY A 168 -12.11 -5.56 10.20
C GLY A 168 -11.38 -4.26 10.50
N ALA A 169 -11.07 -3.50 9.45
CA ALA A 169 -10.34 -2.25 9.56
C ALA A 169 -10.94 -1.16 8.68
N VAL A 170 -10.61 0.09 8.99
CA VAL A 170 -11.04 1.28 8.26
C VAL A 170 -9.81 2.09 7.86
N ASP A 171 -9.82 2.60 6.64
CA ASP A 171 -8.86 3.61 6.18
C ASP A 171 -9.59 4.94 6.00
N LEU A 172 -8.91 6.03 6.35
CA LEU A 172 -9.38 7.39 6.15
C LEU A 172 -8.32 8.20 5.41
N SER A 173 -8.73 9.01 4.45
CA SER A 173 -7.79 9.69 3.59
C SER A 173 -8.30 11.02 3.05
N LEU A 174 -7.34 11.88 2.73
CA LEU A 174 -7.53 13.18 2.12
C LEU A 174 -6.58 13.31 0.93
N HIS A 175 -7.04 13.98 -0.12
CA HIS A 175 -6.22 14.33 -1.27
C HIS A 175 -6.52 15.77 -1.68
N TRP A 176 -5.47 16.56 -1.89
CA TRP A 176 -5.60 17.96 -2.28
C TRP A 176 -4.73 18.25 -3.51
N LYS A 177 -5.39 18.48 -4.64
CA LYS A 177 -4.75 18.93 -5.88
C LYS A 177 -4.71 20.46 -5.87
N ALA A 178 -3.65 21.05 -5.28
CA ALA A 178 -3.55 22.49 -5.13
C ALA A 178 -3.43 23.21 -6.48
N SER A 179 -2.77 22.58 -7.45
CA SER A 179 -2.65 23.02 -8.85
C SER A 179 -2.56 21.79 -9.77
N PRO A 180 -2.55 21.95 -11.09
CA PRO A 180 -2.23 20.85 -12.01
C PRO A 180 -0.88 20.19 -11.70
N VAL A 181 0.07 20.96 -11.14
CA VAL A 181 1.43 20.50 -10.84
C VAL A 181 1.55 19.92 -9.44
N PHE A 182 0.83 20.43 -8.44
CA PHE A 182 1.07 20.08 -7.04
C PHE A 182 -0.10 19.31 -6.42
N GLY A 183 0.20 18.13 -5.89
CA GLY A 183 -0.70 17.29 -5.10
C GLY A 183 -0.16 17.03 -3.69
N LEU A 184 -1.07 16.98 -2.71
CA LEU A 184 -0.80 16.58 -1.33
C LEU A 184 -1.78 15.49 -0.92
N GLY A 185 -1.29 14.41 -0.33
CA GLY A 185 -2.09 13.32 0.20
C GLY A 185 -1.85 13.10 1.69
N LEU A 186 -2.90 12.69 2.39
CA LEU A 186 -2.85 12.21 3.76
C LEU A 186 -3.66 10.93 3.85
N ALA A 187 -3.11 9.89 4.46
CA ALA A 187 -3.82 8.63 4.68
C ALA A 187 -3.54 8.11 6.09
N VAL A 188 -4.57 7.60 6.75
CA VAL A 188 -4.47 6.83 7.98
C VAL A 188 -5.12 5.49 7.70
N GLN A 189 -4.36 4.41 7.89
CA GLN A 189 -4.74 3.08 7.43
C GLN A 189 -4.80 2.08 8.57
N ASN A 190 -5.61 1.04 8.33
CA ASN A 190 -5.76 -0.15 9.17
C ASN A 190 -6.31 0.16 10.57
N LEU A 191 -7.15 1.20 10.70
CA LEU A 191 -7.79 1.55 11.98
C LEU A 191 -8.81 0.48 12.35
N GLY A 192 -8.62 -0.20 13.47
CA GLY A 192 -9.53 -1.24 13.93
C GLY A 192 -9.12 -1.85 15.26
N PRO A 193 -9.98 -2.68 15.86
CA PRO A 193 -9.68 -3.34 17.13
C PRO A 193 -8.52 -4.34 17.02
N GLY A 194 -8.27 -4.87 15.82
CA GLY A 194 -7.27 -5.90 15.56
C GLY A 194 -7.87 -7.16 14.95
N MET A 195 -7.03 -8.16 14.81
CA MET A 195 -7.37 -9.50 14.35
C MET A 195 -7.75 -10.38 15.54
N PHE A 196 -8.88 -11.08 15.43
CA PHE A 196 -9.37 -11.99 16.46
C PHE A 196 -9.07 -13.43 16.09
N TYR A 197 -8.36 -14.12 16.97
CA TYR A 197 -8.14 -15.57 16.94
C TYR A 197 -8.76 -16.18 18.21
N PRO A 198 -8.94 -17.51 18.28
CA PRO A 198 -9.43 -18.16 19.49
C PRO A 198 -8.57 -17.88 20.74
N GLY A 199 -7.27 -17.60 20.56
CA GLY A 199 -6.33 -17.30 21.64
C GLY A 199 -6.28 -15.83 22.08
N GLY A 200 -6.93 -14.91 21.36
CA GLY A 200 -6.91 -13.49 21.72
C GLY A 200 -7.03 -12.53 20.54
N MET A 201 -6.90 -11.25 20.85
CA MET A 201 -6.97 -10.14 19.90
C MET A 201 -5.59 -9.51 19.75
N TYR A 202 -5.16 -9.29 18.51
CA TYR A 202 -3.86 -8.72 18.16
C TYR A 202 -4.04 -7.50 17.27
N LEU A 203 -3.39 -6.39 17.60
CA LEU A 203 -3.57 -5.12 16.90
C LEU A 203 -3.12 -5.20 15.44
N PHE A 204 -3.74 -4.40 14.58
CA PHE A 204 -3.27 -4.22 13.20
C PHE A 204 -2.06 -3.29 13.12
N PRO A 205 -1.24 -3.40 12.05
CA PRO A 205 -0.21 -2.44 11.74
C PRO A 205 -0.82 -1.13 11.22
N MET A 206 -1.28 -0.32 12.16
CA MET A 206 -1.79 1.01 11.90
C MET A 206 -0.67 1.93 11.44
N GLN A 207 -0.96 2.78 10.46
CA GLN A 207 0.00 3.75 9.97
C GLN A 207 -0.66 5.04 9.51
N ALA A 208 0.06 6.15 9.67
CA ALA A 208 -0.25 7.41 9.00
C ALA A 208 0.78 7.67 7.90
N GLN A 209 0.35 8.30 6.82
CA GLN A 209 1.19 8.67 5.70
C GLN A 209 0.86 10.08 5.23
N ILE A 210 1.91 10.81 4.85
CA ILE A 210 1.81 12.11 4.17
C ILE A 210 2.64 12.05 2.91
N GLY A 211 2.09 12.53 1.80
CA GLY A 211 2.74 12.44 0.50
C GLY A 211 2.57 13.69 -0.34
N VAL A 212 3.61 14.05 -1.08
CA VAL A 212 3.62 15.18 -2.04
C VAL A 212 3.90 14.63 -3.43
N ALA A 213 3.17 15.16 -4.42
CA ALA A 213 3.40 14.88 -5.82
C ALA A 213 3.61 16.17 -6.62
N LEU A 214 4.63 16.17 -7.48
CA LEU A 214 4.87 17.17 -8.51
C LEU A 214 4.67 16.53 -9.88
N THR A 215 3.68 17.00 -10.64
CA THR A 215 3.28 16.45 -11.95
C THR A 215 3.48 17.48 -13.05
N PHE A 216 4.24 17.11 -14.08
CA PHE A 216 4.52 17.93 -15.25
C PHE A 216 4.02 17.20 -16.49
N GLU A 217 2.79 17.49 -16.93
CA GLU A 217 2.13 16.80 -18.04
C GLU A 217 2.84 17.04 -19.39
N ASP A 218 3.44 18.22 -19.58
CA ASP A 218 4.10 18.60 -20.84
C ASP A 218 5.58 18.17 -20.95
N VAL A 219 6.16 17.62 -19.88
CA VAL A 219 7.57 17.21 -19.87
C VAL A 219 7.65 15.71 -20.10
N LEU A 220 8.22 15.31 -21.23
CA LEU A 220 8.30 13.89 -21.65
C LEU A 220 6.93 13.22 -21.53
N TYR A 221 5.89 13.77 -22.16
CA TYR A 221 4.50 13.28 -22.13
C TYR A 221 3.89 13.02 -20.74
N GLY A 222 4.56 13.46 -19.67
CA GLY A 222 4.22 13.17 -18.29
C GLY A 222 5.47 12.87 -17.47
N THR A 223 5.74 13.73 -16.49
CA THR A 223 6.80 13.51 -15.49
C THR A 223 6.24 13.70 -14.10
N ASN A 224 6.47 12.74 -13.19
CA ASN A 224 6.08 12.82 -11.79
C ASN A 224 7.31 12.74 -10.88
N PHE A 225 7.32 13.55 -9.81
CA PHE A 225 8.25 13.44 -8.69
C PHE A 225 7.47 13.34 -7.38
N LEU A 226 7.82 12.35 -6.56
CA LEU A 226 7.03 11.92 -5.41
C LEU A 226 7.91 11.87 -4.16
N LEU A 227 7.33 12.29 -3.03
CA LEU A 227 7.96 12.19 -1.71
C LEU A 227 6.89 11.89 -0.67
N ASP A 228 7.04 10.75 0.00
CA ASP A 228 6.13 10.28 1.05
C ASP A 228 6.89 10.02 2.35
N VAL A 229 6.25 10.31 3.48
CA VAL A 229 6.71 9.95 4.82
C VAL A 229 5.68 9.04 5.46
N ARG A 230 6.14 7.90 5.99
CA ARG A 230 5.30 6.93 6.70
C ARG A 230 5.62 6.93 8.18
N LEU A 231 4.55 6.90 8.96
CA LEU A 231 4.53 6.91 10.41
C LEU A 231 3.78 5.65 10.89
N PRO A 232 4.41 4.47 10.80
CA PRO A 232 3.83 3.23 11.33
C PRO A 232 3.84 3.26 12.86
N PHE A 233 2.78 2.76 13.49
CA PHE A 233 2.67 2.74 14.96
C PHE A 233 3.53 1.64 15.60
N ASP A 234 3.91 0.64 14.80
CA ASP A 234 4.61 -0.57 15.23
C ASP A 234 5.98 -0.71 14.58
N ASN A 235 6.51 0.35 13.95
CA ASN A 235 7.81 0.31 13.29
C ASN A 235 8.46 1.71 13.24
N ASN A 236 9.64 1.79 12.63
CA ASN A 236 10.35 3.04 12.40
C ASN A 236 9.70 3.88 11.29
N VAL A 237 9.79 5.20 11.46
CA VAL A 237 9.46 6.17 10.42
C VAL A 237 10.31 5.91 9.18
N SER A 238 9.70 5.96 8.00
CA SER A 238 10.39 5.80 6.73
C SER A 238 10.05 6.91 5.75
N VAL A 239 10.99 7.21 4.87
CA VAL A 239 10.87 8.17 3.79
C VAL A 239 10.97 7.42 2.46
N HIS A 240 10.09 7.76 1.54
CA HIS A 240 9.95 7.14 0.25
C HIS A 240 9.99 8.23 -0.82
N ALA A 241 10.76 8.02 -1.88
CA ALA A 241 10.84 8.94 -3.00
C ALA A 241 10.70 8.18 -4.31
N GLY A 242 10.12 8.83 -5.32
CA GLY A 242 9.86 8.20 -6.61
C GLY A 242 9.86 9.19 -7.75
N ALA A 243 10.16 8.70 -8.95
CA ALA A 243 10.01 9.44 -10.19
C ALA A 243 9.43 8.55 -11.30
N GLU A 244 8.61 9.14 -12.15
CA GLU A 244 8.07 8.54 -13.38
C GLU A 244 8.27 9.51 -14.53
N VAL A 245 8.68 8.99 -15.68
CA VAL A 245 8.78 9.74 -16.95
C VAL A 245 8.15 8.94 -18.08
N TRP A 246 7.51 9.61 -19.02
CA TRP A 246 6.90 9.01 -20.21
C TRP A 246 7.65 9.38 -21.49
N PRO A 247 8.87 8.87 -21.73
CA PRO A 247 9.67 9.24 -22.90
C PRO A 247 8.94 9.08 -24.24
N LEU A 248 7.94 8.20 -24.28
CA LEU A 248 6.96 8.06 -25.35
C LEU A 248 5.55 8.00 -24.73
N GLU A 249 4.52 8.38 -25.49
CA GLU A 249 3.11 8.27 -25.04
C GLU A 249 2.72 6.84 -24.61
N ILE A 250 3.44 5.83 -25.10
CA ILE A 250 3.18 4.41 -24.84
C ILE A 250 4.09 3.79 -23.77
N LEU A 251 5.16 4.47 -23.33
CA LEU A 251 6.21 3.87 -22.51
C LEU A 251 6.54 4.76 -21.31
N ALA A 252 6.33 4.22 -20.12
CA ALA A 252 6.74 4.82 -18.86
C ALA A 252 8.01 4.14 -18.31
N ALA A 253 8.93 4.93 -17.78
CA ALA A 253 10.07 4.48 -17.00
C ALA A 253 10.00 5.06 -15.58
N ARG A 254 10.31 4.23 -14.58
CA ARG A 254 10.12 4.56 -13.17
C ARG A 254 11.31 4.14 -12.33
N ILE A 255 11.60 4.95 -11.32
CA ILE A 255 12.61 4.67 -10.31
C ILE A 255 12.12 5.16 -8.95
N GLY A 256 12.55 4.51 -7.89
CA GLY A 256 12.27 4.98 -6.55
C GLY A 256 13.28 4.52 -5.51
N PHE A 257 13.09 5.06 -4.31
CA PHE A 257 13.89 4.75 -3.14
C PHE A 257 13.00 4.64 -1.91
N GLN A 258 13.21 3.60 -1.10
CA GLN A 258 12.54 3.41 0.18
C GLN A 258 13.58 3.30 1.32
N SER A 259 13.47 4.19 2.31
CA SER A 259 14.42 4.22 3.44
C SER A 259 14.10 3.18 4.52
N GLY A 260 12.95 2.51 4.42
CA GLY A 260 12.40 1.58 5.39
C GLY A 260 11.18 0.84 4.82
N PRO A 261 10.60 -0.14 5.55
CA PRO A 261 10.96 -0.58 6.91
C PRO A 261 12.24 -1.42 7.00
N GLN A 262 12.93 -1.64 5.88
CA GLN A 262 14.22 -2.31 5.82
C GLN A 262 15.28 -1.56 6.64
N THR A 263 16.10 -2.29 7.41
CA THR A 263 17.30 -1.71 8.02
C THR A 263 18.38 -1.58 6.96
N LEU A 264 18.40 -0.46 6.21
CA LEU A 264 19.35 -0.26 5.11
C LEU A 264 20.83 -0.39 5.51
N GLY A 265 21.16 -0.09 6.78
CA GLY A 265 22.51 -0.31 7.32
C GLY A 265 22.93 -1.78 7.38
N GLU A 266 21.97 -2.69 7.50
CA GLU A 266 22.17 -4.15 7.48
C GLU A 266 22.00 -4.73 6.07
N LEU A 267 21.09 -4.15 5.27
CA LEU A 267 20.65 -4.67 3.98
C LEU A 267 21.27 -3.99 2.75
N ASN A 268 22.30 -3.14 2.89
CA ASN A 268 22.87 -2.30 1.81
C ASN A 268 21.87 -1.25 1.28
N TYR A 269 22.34 -0.02 1.05
CA TYR A 269 21.51 1.08 0.52
C TYR A 269 20.84 0.77 -0.83
N LEU A 270 21.41 -0.14 -1.63
CA LEU A 270 20.80 -0.58 -2.89
C LEU A 270 19.50 -1.37 -2.68
N ALA A 271 19.26 -1.96 -1.51
CA ALA A 271 17.98 -2.61 -1.19
C ALA A 271 16.81 -1.61 -1.04
N GLY A 272 17.13 -0.32 -0.93
CA GLY A 272 16.13 0.75 -0.99
C GLY A 272 15.70 1.10 -2.41
N LEU A 273 16.49 0.78 -3.45
CA LEU A 273 16.18 1.21 -4.82
C LEU A 273 15.12 0.32 -5.46
N THR A 274 14.10 0.90 -6.06
CA THR A 274 13.12 0.18 -6.87
C THR A 274 13.05 0.75 -8.28
N GLY A 275 12.53 -0.02 -9.22
CA GLY A 275 12.37 0.44 -10.59
C GLY A 275 11.31 -0.34 -11.33
N GLY A 276 10.92 0.17 -12.50
CA GLY A 276 9.89 -0.48 -13.29
C GLY A 276 9.58 0.23 -14.60
N VAL A 277 8.76 -0.42 -15.40
CA VAL A 277 8.31 0.06 -16.70
C VAL A 277 6.79 -0.08 -16.82
N GLY A 278 6.19 0.77 -17.62
CA GLY A 278 4.77 0.72 -17.96
C GLY A 278 4.59 0.82 -19.45
N LEU A 279 3.69 0.01 -20.00
CA LEU A 279 3.31 0.04 -21.41
C LEU A 279 1.82 0.36 -21.53
N LEU A 280 1.51 1.40 -22.30
CA LEU A 280 0.14 1.79 -22.63
C LEU A 280 -0.18 1.36 -24.07
N LEU A 281 -1.15 0.46 -24.20
CA LEU A 281 -1.58 -0.14 -25.46
C LEU A 281 -3.09 0.12 -25.65
N GLY A 282 -3.42 1.31 -26.15
CA GLY A 282 -4.81 1.76 -26.26
C GLY A 282 -5.44 1.90 -24.86
N ASN A 283 -6.46 1.09 -24.57
CA ASN A 283 -7.16 1.11 -23.27
C ASN A 283 -6.54 0.14 -22.24
N TYR A 284 -5.44 -0.53 -22.58
CA TYR A 284 -4.77 -1.50 -21.71
C TYR A 284 -3.45 -0.93 -21.21
N ARG A 285 -3.17 -1.13 -19.92
CA ARG A 285 -1.88 -0.79 -19.31
C ARG A 285 -1.26 -2.02 -18.69
N VAL A 286 0.01 -2.27 -18.99
CA VAL A 286 0.81 -3.33 -18.37
C VAL A 286 1.96 -2.66 -17.63
N ASP A 287 2.02 -2.85 -16.32
CA ASP A 287 3.09 -2.33 -15.47
C ASP A 287 3.88 -3.49 -14.89
N TYR A 288 5.21 -3.32 -14.80
CA TYR A 288 6.11 -4.28 -14.17
C TYR A 288 7.10 -3.54 -13.28
N ALA A 289 7.40 -4.10 -12.11
CA ALA A 289 8.30 -3.50 -11.13
C ALA A 289 9.28 -4.53 -10.60
N ILE A 290 10.41 -4.05 -10.09
CA ILE A 290 11.38 -4.87 -9.37
C ILE A 290 11.79 -4.11 -8.11
N ALA A 291 11.82 -4.80 -6.98
CA ALA A 291 12.39 -4.31 -5.74
C ALA A 291 13.39 -5.34 -5.15
N PRO A 292 14.66 -4.96 -4.98
CA PRO A 292 15.68 -5.77 -4.32
C PRO A 292 15.55 -5.70 -2.79
N TYR A 293 15.78 -6.84 -2.14
CA TYR A 293 15.85 -6.98 -0.68
C TYR A 293 17.20 -7.58 -0.26
N ALA A 294 18.27 -7.21 -0.97
CA ALA A 294 19.64 -7.72 -0.82
C ALA A 294 19.69 -9.25 -0.73
N HIS A 295 20.18 -9.81 0.37
CA HIS A 295 20.35 -11.25 0.54
C HIS A 295 19.03 -12.01 0.66
N LEU A 296 17.89 -11.32 0.85
CA LEU A 296 16.57 -11.96 0.88
C LEU A 296 16.05 -12.28 -0.53
N GLY A 297 16.56 -11.59 -1.56
CA GLY A 297 16.20 -11.80 -2.96
C GLY A 297 15.59 -10.58 -3.63
N LEU A 298 14.90 -10.83 -4.74
CA LEU A 298 14.19 -9.83 -5.53
C LEU A 298 12.69 -10.13 -5.48
N THR A 299 11.89 -9.07 -5.49
CA THR A 299 10.42 -9.14 -5.62
C THR A 299 10.02 -8.42 -6.90
N HIS A 300 8.89 -8.83 -7.50
CA HIS A 300 8.42 -8.31 -8.79
C HIS A 300 6.92 -8.49 -9.00
#